data_AF-A0A7J9VWT5-F1
#
_entry.id   AF-A0A7J9VWT5-F1
#
_cell.length_a   1.000
_cell.length_b   1.000
_cell.length_c   1.000
_cell.angle_alpha   90.00
_cell.angle_beta   90.00
_cell.angle_gamma   90.00
#
_symmetry.space_group_name_H-M   'P 1'
#
loop_
_entity.id
_entity.type
_entity.pdbx_description
1 polymer ?
#
loop_
_entity_poly.entity_id
_entity_poly.type
_entity_poly.pdbx_seq_one_letter_code
_entity_poly.pdbx_strand_id
1 'polypeptide(L)'
;MGLARAGSRQIDKLRALDAAGALTPQVHRTFEDVRKVGNRAVHEHYADSRAALTAVRDCFSLGLWLHRTLTGEREIRAFLAPEPTGDVADGALLKDLDRYRADLVAARTNLQGKTSRLHAEQEARQAAEAQLAAAAAARAELAALVAQVTALETDLSARAQHPPTVAPRRRDALVERARRASKAPLTELETREAIDEMLRAAGWVVADVADLDLVNHSGVAVRELVLASGRADYGLYVDGTLVGVIEAKREGTSLSTVEVQSDRYATGLTAEQRMNAWRTPLPLRYESTGVETWFTNALEDQPRARQVFGFHRPETVASWMVQSQADPGAPTYRAAYRAGGERAVQAVSLRRDRRAGQGESRHHVAA
;
A
#
# COMPACT_ATOMS: atom_id res chain seq x y z
N MET A 1 13.76 18.82 -5.48
CA MET A 1 14.79 17.78 -5.25
C MET A 1 16.21 18.35 -5.07
N GLY A 2 16.50 19.59 -5.49
CA GLY A 2 17.83 20.18 -5.31
C GLY A 2 18.93 19.37 -6.01
N LEU A 3 18.67 18.99 -7.26
CA LEU A 3 19.58 18.20 -8.09
C LEU A 3 20.44 19.13 -8.94
N ALA A 4 21.72 18.78 -9.10
CA ALA A 4 22.58 19.42 -10.08
C ALA A 4 22.10 19.08 -11.51
N ARG A 5 22.17 20.05 -12.41
CA ARG A 5 21.78 19.87 -13.82
C ARG A 5 22.80 20.58 -14.72
N ALA A 6 23.08 19.99 -15.88
CA ALA A 6 24.05 20.52 -16.84
C ALA A 6 23.54 21.75 -17.62
N GLY A 7 22.23 22.00 -17.60
CA GLY A 7 21.60 23.10 -18.33
C GLY A 7 20.16 23.34 -17.89
N SER A 8 19.50 24.33 -18.49
CA SER A 8 18.11 24.72 -18.18
C SER A 8 17.06 24.07 -19.08
N ARG A 9 17.47 23.37 -20.16
CA ARG A 9 16.55 22.74 -21.12
C ARG A 9 15.81 21.58 -20.46
N GLN A 10 14.62 21.25 -20.98
CA GLN A 10 13.80 20.15 -20.46
C GLN A 10 14.57 18.82 -20.41
N ILE A 11 15.35 18.52 -21.44
CA ILE A 11 16.15 17.28 -21.50
C ILE A 11 17.24 17.21 -20.42
N ASP A 12 17.80 18.35 -20.03
CA ASP A 12 18.80 18.41 -18.95
C ASP A 12 18.13 18.15 -17.58
N LYS A 13 16.87 18.58 -17.41
CA LYS A 13 16.05 18.29 -16.22
C LYS A 13 15.70 16.80 -16.13
N LEU A 14 15.30 16.19 -17.25
CA LEU A 14 14.98 14.75 -17.31
C LEU A 14 16.20 13.89 -17.00
N ARG A 15 17.36 14.20 -17.59
CA ARG A 15 18.63 13.51 -17.30
C ARG A 15 19.02 13.61 -15.83
N ALA A 16 18.83 14.77 -15.20
CA ALA A 16 19.12 14.93 -13.77
C ALA A 16 18.20 14.08 -12.87
N LEU A 17 16.91 13.99 -13.21
CA LEU A 17 15.95 13.14 -12.49
C LEU A 17 16.23 11.64 -12.70
N ASP A 18 16.60 11.25 -13.92
CA ASP A 18 16.99 9.88 -14.28
C ASP A 18 18.26 9.45 -13.54
N ALA A 19 19.30 10.30 -13.56
CA ALA A 19 20.54 10.05 -12.82
C ALA A 19 20.33 9.95 -11.29
N ALA A 20 19.35 10.68 -10.75
CA ALA A 20 18.94 10.56 -9.35
C ALA A 20 18.07 9.33 -9.06
N GLY A 21 17.73 8.53 -10.08
CA GLY A 21 16.89 7.35 -9.99
C GLY A 21 15.41 7.66 -9.68
N ALA A 22 14.97 8.89 -9.91
CA ALA A 22 13.58 9.32 -9.70
C ALA A 22 12.67 8.92 -10.87
N LEU A 23 13.23 8.76 -12.07
CA LEU A 23 12.50 8.28 -13.24
C LEU A 23 12.70 6.78 -13.39
N THR A 24 11.60 6.05 -13.57
CA THR A 24 11.67 4.68 -14.09
C THR A 24 11.81 4.72 -15.62
N PRO A 25 12.32 3.65 -16.27
CA PRO A 25 12.43 3.61 -17.73
C PRO A 25 11.09 3.82 -18.46
N GLN A 26 9.97 3.48 -17.83
CA GLN A 26 8.64 3.74 -18.37
C GLN A 26 8.31 5.23 -18.32
N VAL A 27 8.41 5.86 -17.15
CA VAL A 27 8.10 7.29 -16.97
C VAL A 27 9.01 8.16 -17.86
N HIS A 28 10.29 7.82 -17.95
CA HIS A 28 11.23 8.52 -18.83
C HIS A 28 10.80 8.45 -20.31
N ARG A 29 10.41 7.27 -20.80
CA ARG A 29 9.88 7.12 -22.17
C ARG A 29 8.62 7.94 -22.40
N THR A 30 7.67 7.94 -21.45
CA THR A 30 6.43 8.72 -21.58
C THR A 30 6.71 10.22 -21.70
N PHE A 31 7.69 10.77 -20.97
CA PHE A 31 8.11 12.17 -21.17
C PHE A 31 8.67 12.42 -22.59
N GLU A 32 9.48 11.50 -23.10
CA GLU A 32 10.05 11.60 -24.45
C GLU A 32 8.98 11.51 -25.55
N ASP A 33 7.98 10.64 -25.38
CA ASP A 33 6.90 10.45 -26.34
C ASP A 33 6.01 11.70 -26.43
N VAL A 34 5.60 12.27 -25.29
CA VAL A 34 4.86 13.54 -25.24
C VAL A 34 5.66 14.67 -25.89
N ARG A 35 6.98 14.77 -25.61
CA ARG A 35 7.86 15.77 -26.21
C ARG A 35 7.92 15.65 -27.73
N LYS A 36 8.07 14.43 -28.26
CA LYS A 36 8.15 14.18 -29.71
C LYS A 36 6.84 14.52 -30.41
N VAL A 37 5.70 14.07 -29.86
CA VAL A 37 4.38 14.35 -30.44
C VAL A 37 4.07 15.85 -30.42
N GLY A 38 4.34 16.53 -29.29
CA GLY A 38 4.14 17.98 -29.18
C GLY A 38 4.99 18.77 -30.17
N ASN A 39 6.28 18.45 -30.30
CA ASN A 39 7.15 19.09 -31.29
C ASN A 39 6.64 18.88 -32.72
N ARG A 40 6.17 17.68 -33.03
CA ARG A 40 5.62 17.35 -34.35
C ARG A 40 4.36 18.16 -34.65
N ALA A 41 3.45 18.26 -33.69
CA ALA A 41 2.22 19.04 -33.80
C ALA A 41 2.49 20.52 -34.12
N VAL A 42 3.49 21.12 -33.47
CA VAL A 42 3.87 22.53 -33.68
C VAL A 42 4.51 22.77 -35.06
N HIS A 43 5.35 21.85 -35.53
CA HIS A 43 6.19 22.08 -36.70
C HIS A 43 5.66 21.47 -38.02
N GLU A 44 4.75 20.50 -37.97
CA GLU A 44 4.36 19.70 -39.14
C GLU A 44 2.86 19.77 -39.49
N HIS A 45 2.08 20.70 -38.89
CA HIS A 45 0.61 20.72 -39.00
C HIS A 45 -0.02 19.34 -38.74
N TYR A 46 0.59 18.58 -37.82
CA TYR A 46 0.23 17.20 -37.55
C TYR A 46 -1.10 17.13 -36.78
N ALA A 47 -2.17 16.78 -37.50
CA ALA A 47 -3.54 16.69 -37.00
C ALA A 47 -4.01 15.23 -36.92
N ASP A 48 -3.40 14.46 -36.01
CA ASP A 48 -3.76 13.05 -35.75
C ASP A 48 -4.47 12.91 -34.39
N SER A 49 -5.78 12.68 -34.43
CA SER A 49 -6.63 12.58 -33.25
C SER A 49 -6.30 11.39 -32.35
N ARG A 50 -5.78 10.28 -32.88
CA ARG A 50 -5.40 9.10 -32.08
C ARG A 50 -4.07 9.33 -31.37
N ALA A 51 -3.12 9.96 -32.05
CA ALA A 51 -1.86 10.40 -31.43
C ALA A 51 -2.12 11.47 -30.35
N ALA A 52 -3.03 12.41 -30.60
CA ALA A 52 -3.45 13.40 -29.61
C ALA A 52 -4.11 12.74 -28.38
N LEU A 53 -5.04 11.80 -28.59
CA LEU A 53 -5.66 11.06 -27.48
C LEU A 53 -4.62 10.30 -26.64
N THR A 54 -3.64 9.67 -27.31
CA THR A 54 -2.54 8.97 -26.63
C THR A 54 -1.69 9.94 -25.82
N ALA A 55 -1.32 11.09 -26.39
CA ALA A 55 -0.55 12.12 -25.69
C ALA A 55 -1.31 12.68 -24.46
N VAL A 56 -2.62 12.90 -24.57
CA VAL A 56 -3.45 13.35 -23.43
C VAL A 56 -3.48 12.30 -22.32
N ARG A 57 -3.64 11.01 -22.67
CA ARG A 57 -3.55 9.91 -21.70
C ARG A 57 -2.19 9.87 -21.02
N ASP A 58 -1.12 9.98 -21.79
CA ASP A 58 0.25 9.95 -21.28
C ASP A 58 0.54 11.15 -20.35
N CYS A 59 0.02 12.34 -20.68
CA CYS A 59 0.04 13.50 -19.78
C CYS A 59 -0.73 13.24 -18.48
N PHE A 60 -1.91 12.61 -18.54
CA PHE A 60 -2.64 12.20 -17.34
C PHE A 60 -1.83 11.22 -16.48
N SER A 61 -1.20 10.21 -17.10
CA SER A 61 -0.35 9.26 -16.39
C SER A 61 0.86 9.93 -15.73
N LEU A 62 1.53 10.87 -16.42
CA LEU A 62 2.62 11.67 -15.85
C LEU A 62 2.13 12.58 -14.70
N GLY A 63 0.96 13.19 -14.85
CA GLY A 63 0.34 14.01 -13.80
C GLY A 63 0.00 13.17 -12.56
N LEU A 64 -0.55 11.98 -12.75
CA LEU A 64 -0.83 11.04 -11.67
C LEU A 64 0.47 10.58 -10.98
N TRP A 65 1.51 10.25 -11.75
CA TRP A 65 2.84 9.93 -11.21
C TRP A 65 3.40 11.08 -10.36
N LEU A 66 3.35 12.31 -10.86
CA LEU A 66 3.83 13.49 -10.14
C LEU A 66 3.04 13.73 -8.86
N HIS A 67 1.71 13.69 -8.92
CA HIS A 67 0.83 13.86 -7.77
C HIS A 67 1.18 12.84 -6.67
N ARG A 68 1.22 11.56 -7.01
CA ARG A 68 1.59 10.47 -6.08
C ARG A 68 3.00 10.63 -5.51
N THR A 69 3.93 11.14 -6.31
CA THR A 69 5.31 11.42 -5.86
C THR A 69 5.33 12.51 -4.78
N LEU A 70 4.54 13.57 -4.95
CA LEU A 70 4.52 14.72 -4.04
C LEU A 70 3.71 14.45 -2.77
N THR A 71 2.48 13.94 -2.91
CA THR A 71 1.55 13.72 -1.80
C THR A 71 1.83 12.40 -1.08
N GLY A 72 2.31 11.38 -1.80
CA GLY A 72 2.37 10.00 -1.32
C GLY A 72 1.05 9.26 -1.40
N GLU A 73 -0.04 9.92 -1.80
CA GLU A 73 -1.35 9.28 -1.96
C GLU A 73 -1.29 8.22 -3.05
N ARG A 74 -2.00 7.11 -2.87
CA ARG A 74 -2.04 5.98 -3.81
C ARG A 74 -3.44 5.70 -4.35
N GLU A 75 -4.31 6.70 -4.29
CA GLU A 75 -5.67 6.61 -4.81
C GLU A 75 -5.68 6.16 -6.28
N ILE A 76 -6.64 5.30 -6.62
CA ILE A 76 -6.87 4.86 -7.99
C ILE A 76 -7.68 5.94 -8.69
N ARG A 77 -7.04 6.61 -9.65
CA ARG A 77 -7.68 7.60 -10.52
C ARG A 77 -7.67 7.06 -11.95
N ALA A 78 -8.85 6.96 -12.55
CA ALA A 78 -8.99 6.47 -13.90
C ALA A 78 -8.90 7.62 -14.90
N PHE A 79 -8.27 7.37 -16.03
CA PHE A 79 -8.25 8.31 -17.13
C PHE A 79 -9.64 8.42 -17.75
N LEU A 80 -10.10 9.66 -17.95
CA LEU A 80 -11.33 9.95 -18.66
C LEU A 80 -10.97 10.57 -20.01
N ALA A 81 -11.19 9.81 -21.07
CA ALA A 81 -10.94 10.30 -22.41
C ALA A 81 -11.79 11.56 -22.70
N PRO A 82 -11.22 12.57 -23.38
CA PRO A 82 -11.99 13.70 -23.87
C PRO A 82 -13.01 13.24 -24.91
N GLU A 83 -14.14 13.95 -25.00
CA GLU A 83 -15.05 13.74 -26.12
C GLU A 83 -14.40 14.31 -27.39
N PRO A 84 -14.47 13.60 -28.52
CA PRO A 84 -13.95 14.12 -29.77
C PRO A 84 -14.70 15.40 -30.16
N THR A 85 -13.99 16.37 -30.72
CA THR A 85 -14.57 17.61 -31.23
C THR A 85 -14.63 17.54 -32.77
N GLY A 86 -15.83 17.68 -33.34
CA GLY A 86 -16.06 17.68 -34.80
C GLY A 86 -16.14 16.30 -35.47
N ASP A 87 -16.19 16.28 -36.81
CA ASP A 87 -16.32 15.08 -37.67
C ASP A 87 -15.06 14.18 -37.73
N VAL A 88 -14.08 14.40 -36.84
CA VAL A 88 -12.75 13.76 -36.89
C VAL A 88 -12.72 12.38 -36.20
N ALA A 89 -13.89 11.83 -35.87
CA ALA A 89 -14.00 10.53 -35.22
C ALA A 89 -14.05 9.40 -36.25
N ASP A 90 -12.88 8.88 -36.63
CA ASP A 90 -12.82 7.63 -37.38
C ASP A 90 -13.24 6.43 -36.50
N GLY A 91 -13.58 5.30 -37.14
CA GLY A 91 -14.04 4.10 -36.43
C GLY A 91 -12.98 3.47 -35.51
N ALA A 92 -11.70 3.81 -35.67
CA ALA A 92 -10.63 3.32 -34.80
C ALA A 92 -10.52 4.15 -33.52
N LEU A 93 -10.70 5.47 -33.61
CA LEU A 93 -10.76 6.38 -32.48
C LEU A 93 -11.96 6.04 -31.57
N LEU A 94 -13.13 5.79 -32.16
CA LEU A 94 -14.32 5.38 -31.40
C LEU A 94 -14.09 4.08 -30.62
N LYS A 95 -13.45 3.08 -31.23
CA LYS A 95 -13.06 1.83 -30.53
C LYS A 95 -12.07 2.08 -29.40
N ASP A 96 -11.09 2.97 -29.60
CA ASP A 96 -10.13 3.33 -28.56
C ASP A 96 -10.83 4.05 -27.38
N LEU A 97 -11.79 4.93 -27.65
CA LEU A 97 -12.63 5.59 -26.64
C LEU A 97 -13.48 4.59 -25.86
N ASP A 98 -14.13 3.65 -26.56
CA ASP A 98 -14.93 2.60 -25.93
C ASP A 98 -14.07 1.68 -25.06
N ARG A 99 -12.86 1.34 -25.50
CA ARG A 99 -11.89 0.60 -24.68
C ARG A 99 -11.54 1.38 -23.41
N TYR A 100 -11.20 2.67 -23.50
CA TYR A 100 -10.88 3.46 -22.31
C TYR A 100 -12.06 3.60 -21.35
N ARG A 101 -13.28 3.72 -21.88
CA ARG A 101 -14.51 3.70 -21.07
C ARG A 101 -14.69 2.35 -20.38
N ALA A 102 -14.46 1.24 -21.08
CA ALA A 102 -14.53 -0.11 -20.51
C ALA A 102 -13.45 -0.35 -19.43
N ASP A 103 -12.22 0.08 -19.65
CA ASP A 103 -11.13 -0.01 -18.66
C ASP A 103 -11.47 0.77 -17.38
N LEU A 104 -12.10 1.93 -17.52
CA LEU A 104 -12.59 2.72 -16.40
C LEU A 104 -13.71 2.03 -15.62
N VAL A 105 -14.61 1.33 -16.32
CA VAL A 105 -15.65 0.50 -15.70
C VAL A 105 -15.02 -0.70 -14.98
N ALA A 106 -14.11 -1.43 -15.63
CA ALA A 106 -13.45 -2.62 -15.06
C ALA A 106 -12.59 -2.28 -13.83
N ALA A 107 -11.81 -1.19 -13.90
CA ALA A 107 -11.07 -0.66 -12.75
C ALA A 107 -11.99 -0.30 -11.57
N ARG A 108 -13.28 -0.06 -11.84
CA ARG A 108 -14.31 0.24 -10.84
C ARG A 108 -15.08 -0.99 -10.36
N THR A 109 -15.36 -1.96 -11.21
CA THR A 109 -16.11 -3.19 -10.83
C THR A 109 -15.30 -4.09 -9.91
N ASN A 110 -13.97 -4.10 -10.03
CA ASN A 110 -13.08 -4.83 -9.10
C ASN A 110 -12.99 -4.21 -7.68
N LEU A 111 -13.78 -3.18 -7.34
CA LEU A 111 -13.78 -2.53 -6.02
C LEU A 111 -14.61 -3.22 -4.94
N GLN A 112 -15.49 -4.17 -5.27
CA GLN A 112 -16.48 -4.67 -4.31
C GLN A 112 -16.60 -6.19 -4.35
N GLY A 113 -15.65 -6.86 -3.70
CA GLY A 113 -15.80 -8.25 -3.34
C GLY A 113 -17.07 -8.47 -2.49
N LYS A 114 -18.00 -9.27 -3.03
CA LYS A 114 -19.09 -10.02 -2.37
C LYS A 114 -20.22 -9.19 -1.69
N THR A 115 -21.25 -8.83 -2.46
CA THR A 115 -22.70 -9.03 -2.15
C THR A 115 -23.48 -9.12 -3.47
N SER A 116 -24.72 -9.65 -3.48
CA SER A 116 -25.57 -9.94 -4.67
C SER A 116 -25.19 -9.16 -5.94
N ARG A 117 -24.72 -9.91 -6.96
CA ARG A 117 -24.18 -9.41 -8.24
C ARG A 117 -25.02 -8.30 -8.87
N LEU A 118 -26.35 -8.36 -8.74
CA LEU A 118 -27.28 -7.39 -9.31
C LEU A 118 -27.33 -6.05 -8.57
N HIS A 119 -27.25 -6.04 -7.24
CA HIS A 119 -27.25 -4.79 -6.47
C HIS A 119 -25.92 -4.05 -6.60
N ALA A 120 -24.80 -4.79 -6.56
CA ALA A 120 -23.47 -4.23 -6.79
C ALA A 120 -23.34 -3.63 -8.21
N GLU A 121 -23.94 -4.28 -9.22
CA GLU A 121 -23.95 -3.78 -10.59
C GLU A 121 -24.79 -2.50 -10.74
N GLN A 122 -25.95 -2.42 -10.08
CA GLN A 122 -26.79 -1.23 -10.08
C GLN A 122 -26.14 -0.04 -9.36
N GLU A 123 -25.54 -0.26 -8.19
CA GLU A 123 -24.79 0.77 -7.46
C GLU A 123 -23.55 1.23 -8.25
N ALA A 124 -22.80 0.29 -8.84
CA ALA A 124 -21.67 0.61 -9.69
C ALA A 124 -22.06 1.46 -10.89
N ARG A 125 -23.22 1.19 -11.51
CA ARG A 125 -23.76 1.98 -12.61
C ARG A 125 -24.16 3.39 -12.19
N GLN A 126 -24.90 3.53 -11.10
CA GLN A 126 -25.29 4.85 -10.57
C GLN A 126 -24.08 5.67 -10.14
N ALA A 127 -23.09 5.04 -9.49
CA ALA A 127 -21.83 5.68 -9.14
C ALA A 127 -21.04 6.10 -10.39
N ALA A 128 -21.03 5.28 -11.45
CA ALA A 128 -20.39 5.63 -12.71
C ALA A 128 -21.06 6.85 -13.38
N GLU A 129 -22.39 6.90 -13.42
CA GLU A 129 -23.17 8.01 -13.98
C GLU A 129 -22.95 9.31 -13.17
N ALA A 130 -23.02 9.25 -11.84
CA ALA A 130 -22.74 10.40 -10.96
C ALA A 130 -21.30 10.91 -11.12
N GLN A 131 -20.33 10.02 -11.31
CA GLN A 131 -18.92 10.38 -11.53
C GLN A 131 -18.66 10.93 -12.93
N LEU A 132 -19.37 10.47 -13.96
CA LEU A 132 -19.32 11.09 -15.29
C LEU A 132 -19.84 12.53 -15.25
N ALA A 133 -20.93 12.77 -14.52
CA ALA A 133 -21.46 14.11 -14.30
C ALA A 133 -20.49 14.99 -13.49
N ALA A 134 -19.89 14.46 -12.42
CA ALA A 134 -18.87 15.15 -11.65
C ALA A 134 -17.62 15.47 -12.49
N ALA A 135 -17.20 14.55 -13.38
CA ALA A 135 -16.09 14.78 -14.28
C ALA A 135 -16.39 15.86 -15.32
N ALA A 136 -17.62 15.95 -15.83
CA ALA A 136 -18.02 17.03 -16.72
C ALA A 136 -17.96 18.39 -16.00
N ALA A 137 -18.41 18.46 -14.74
CA ALA A 137 -18.27 19.66 -13.91
C ALA A 137 -16.80 20.02 -13.63
N ALA A 138 -15.97 19.03 -13.30
CA ALA A 138 -14.53 19.21 -13.05
C ALA A 138 -13.76 19.68 -14.31
N ARG A 139 -14.22 19.36 -15.53
CA ARG A 139 -13.63 19.88 -16.79
C ARG A 139 -13.80 21.39 -16.92
N ALA A 140 -14.94 21.94 -16.51
CA ALA A 140 -15.18 23.39 -16.53
C ALA A 140 -14.27 24.12 -15.53
N GLU A 141 -14.07 23.54 -14.36
CA GLU A 141 -13.14 24.04 -13.34
C GLU A 141 -11.67 23.92 -13.79
N LEU A 142 -11.31 22.83 -14.47
CA LEU A 142 -9.97 22.62 -15.03
C LEU A 142 -9.59 23.72 -16.03
N ALA A 143 -10.53 24.18 -16.86
CA ALA A 143 -10.27 25.28 -17.81
C ALA A 143 -9.91 26.60 -17.10
N ALA A 144 -10.56 26.89 -15.97
CA ALA A 144 -10.22 28.04 -15.13
C ALA A 144 -8.86 27.87 -14.42
N LEU A 145 -8.54 26.64 -13.98
CA LEU A 145 -7.25 26.33 -13.35
C LEU A 145 -6.09 26.39 -14.34
N VAL A 146 -6.28 25.98 -15.59
CA VAL A 146 -5.27 26.10 -16.67
C VAL A 146 -4.83 27.55 -16.86
N ALA A 147 -5.74 28.52 -16.72
CA ALA A 147 -5.38 29.95 -16.76
C ALA A 147 -4.51 30.39 -15.56
N GLN A 148 -4.56 29.68 -14.42
CA GLN A 148 -3.69 29.92 -13.27
C GLN A 148 -2.32 29.24 -13.42
N VAL A 149 -2.22 28.18 -14.23
CA VAL A 149 -0.96 27.44 -14.47
C VAL A 149 0.10 28.35 -15.09
N THR A 150 -0.24 29.23 -16.03
CA THR A 150 0.71 30.18 -16.63
C THR A 150 1.33 31.14 -15.62
N ALA A 151 0.56 31.59 -14.61
CA ALA A 151 1.10 32.40 -13.52
C ALA A 151 2.05 31.58 -12.62
N LEU A 152 1.68 30.34 -12.31
CA LEU A 152 2.50 29.41 -11.52
C LEU A 152 3.78 29.00 -12.24
N GLU A 153 3.76 28.83 -13.56
CA GLU A 153 4.94 28.53 -14.38
C GLU A 153 6.00 29.63 -14.27
N THR A 154 5.56 30.89 -14.19
CA THR A 154 6.45 32.04 -14.05
C THR A 154 7.13 32.03 -12.67
N ASP A 155 6.37 31.80 -11.59
CA ASP A 155 6.92 31.67 -10.23
C ASP A 155 7.86 30.46 -10.10
N LEU A 156 7.47 29.30 -10.63
CA LEU A 156 8.30 28.09 -10.62
C LEU A 156 9.60 28.28 -11.41
N SER A 157 9.55 29.01 -12.53
CA SER A 157 10.74 29.33 -13.32
C SER A 157 11.70 30.24 -12.57
N ALA A 158 11.19 31.23 -11.84
CA ALA A 158 11.99 32.10 -10.97
C ALA A 158 12.64 31.31 -9.82
N ARG A 159 11.87 30.45 -9.13
CA ARG A 159 12.40 29.56 -8.07
C ARG A 159 13.42 28.56 -8.59
N ALA A 160 13.30 28.13 -9.84
CA ALA A 160 14.26 27.21 -10.47
C ALA A 160 15.61 27.86 -10.78
N GLN A 161 15.72 29.20 -10.78
CA GLN A 161 17.00 29.91 -10.92
C GLN A 161 17.80 29.87 -9.61
N HIS A 162 17.11 29.87 -8.47
CA HIS A 162 17.70 29.81 -7.13
C HIS A 162 17.12 28.62 -6.34
N PRO A 163 17.51 27.38 -6.68
CA PRO A 163 16.93 26.20 -6.05
C PRO A 163 17.31 26.17 -4.56
N PRO A 164 16.34 25.96 -3.65
CA PRO A 164 16.64 25.80 -2.24
C PRO A 164 17.42 24.50 -2.00
N THR A 165 18.35 24.55 -1.03
CA THR A 165 19.06 23.35 -0.57
C THR A 165 18.07 22.36 0.05
N VAL A 166 18.04 21.13 -0.48
CA VAL A 166 17.18 20.07 0.04
C VAL A 166 18.04 19.08 0.82
N ALA A 167 17.64 18.80 2.07
CA ALA A 167 18.31 17.80 2.90
C ALA A 167 18.32 16.41 2.21
N PRO A 168 19.42 15.65 2.24
CA PRO A 168 19.54 14.35 1.57
C PRO A 168 18.37 13.40 1.90
N ARG A 169 18.01 13.25 3.18
CA ARG A 169 16.87 12.41 3.60
C ARG A 169 15.54 12.78 2.93
N ARG A 170 15.26 14.08 2.74
CA ARG A 170 14.04 14.53 2.05
C ARG A 170 14.10 14.24 0.55
N ARG A 171 15.29 14.29 -0.05
CA ARG A 171 15.51 13.90 -1.44
C ARG A 171 15.29 12.41 -1.62
N ASP A 172 15.92 11.58 -0.80
CA ASP A 172 15.85 10.12 -0.90
C ASP A 172 14.41 9.62 -0.70
N ALA A 173 13.69 10.17 0.28
CA ALA A 173 12.28 9.88 0.48
C ALA A 173 11.41 10.24 -0.74
N LEU A 174 11.74 11.33 -1.44
CA LEU A 174 11.01 11.75 -2.64
C LEU A 174 11.36 10.86 -3.86
N VAL A 175 12.61 10.43 -4.00
CA VAL A 175 13.04 9.47 -5.02
C VAL A 175 12.34 8.13 -4.82
N GLU A 176 12.27 7.63 -3.58
CA GLU A 176 11.59 6.39 -3.29
C GLU A 176 10.07 6.48 -3.56
N ARG A 177 9.44 7.59 -3.18
CA ARG A 177 8.05 7.87 -3.55
C ARG A 177 7.86 7.93 -5.07
N ALA A 178 8.80 8.49 -5.83
CA ALA A 178 8.73 8.56 -7.29
C ALA A 178 8.80 7.17 -7.95
N ARG A 179 9.66 6.29 -7.42
CA ARG A 179 9.76 4.89 -7.85
C ARG A 179 8.47 4.12 -7.54
N ARG A 180 7.95 4.26 -6.32
CA ARG A 180 6.67 3.66 -5.93
C ARG A 180 5.51 4.19 -6.77
N ALA A 181 5.47 5.49 -7.04
CA ALA A 181 4.45 6.13 -7.87
C ALA A 181 4.40 5.61 -9.31
N SER A 182 5.52 5.09 -9.82
CA SER A 182 5.60 4.47 -11.15
C SER A 182 4.91 3.11 -11.23
N LYS A 183 4.70 2.43 -10.09
CA LYS A 183 3.98 1.17 -10.04
C LYS A 183 2.48 1.44 -9.93
N ALA A 184 1.68 0.66 -10.64
CA ALA A 184 0.23 0.66 -10.45
C ALA A 184 -0.10 0.30 -8.99
N PRO A 185 -1.13 0.91 -8.37
CA PRO A 185 -1.64 0.44 -7.09
C PRO A 185 -2.09 -1.01 -7.20
N LEU A 186 -1.76 -1.81 -6.19
CA LEU A 186 -2.19 -3.21 -6.15
C LEU A 186 -3.71 -3.31 -6.05
N THR A 187 -4.29 -4.22 -6.83
CA THR A 187 -5.66 -4.70 -6.64
C THR A 187 -5.79 -5.50 -5.34
N GLU A 188 -7.01 -5.80 -4.90
CA GLU A 188 -7.23 -6.58 -3.68
C GLU A 188 -6.59 -7.99 -3.77
N LEU A 189 -6.67 -8.62 -4.93
CA LEU A 189 -6.05 -9.94 -5.17
C LEU A 189 -4.53 -9.85 -5.10
N GLU A 190 -3.93 -8.92 -5.85
CA GLU A 190 -2.47 -8.71 -5.85
C GLU A 190 -1.95 -8.28 -4.46
N THR A 191 -2.75 -7.54 -3.68
CA THR A 191 -2.44 -7.23 -2.29
C THR A 191 -2.37 -8.50 -1.44
N ARG A 192 -3.33 -9.43 -1.58
CA ARG A 192 -3.30 -10.70 -0.84
C ARG A 192 -2.10 -11.55 -1.22
N GLU A 193 -1.77 -11.63 -2.50
CA GLU A 193 -0.56 -12.33 -2.98
C GLU A 193 0.72 -11.72 -2.39
N ALA A 194 0.83 -10.40 -2.37
CA ALA A 194 1.96 -9.71 -1.74
C ALA A 194 2.02 -9.98 -0.22
N ILE A 195 0.88 -9.98 0.48
CA ILE A 195 0.81 -10.29 1.91
C ILE A 195 1.23 -11.74 2.17
N ASP A 196 0.80 -12.69 1.34
CA ASP A 196 1.23 -14.09 1.44
C ASP A 196 2.75 -14.22 1.34
N GLU A 197 3.38 -13.53 0.38
CA GLU A 197 4.83 -13.51 0.22
C GLU A 197 5.53 -12.91 1.46
N MET A 198 5.01 -11.79 1.97
CA MET A 198 5.53 -11.15 3.18
C MET A 198 5.42 -12.05 4.41
N LEU A 199 4.31 -12.78 4.56
CA LEU A 199 4.10 -13.73 5.65
C LEU A 199 5.06 -14.91 5.55
N ARG A 200 5.21 -15.52 4.36
CA ARG A 200 6.19 -16.59 4.12
C ARG A 200 7.63 -16.14 4.39
N ALA A 201 8.00 -14.93 3.94
CA ALA A 201 9.31 -14.35 4.21
C ALA A 201 9.55 -14.09 5.71
N ALA A 202 8.49 -13.85 6.48
CA ALA A 202 8.53 -13.75 7.94
C ALA A 202 8.48 -15.12 8.66
N GLY A 203 8.44 -16.24 7.93
CA GLY A 203 8.47 -17.59 8.48
C GLY A 203 7.09 -18.17 8.81
N TRP A 204 6.00 -17.54 8.37
CA TRP A 204 4.65 -18.09 8.53
C TRP A 204 4.35 -19.12 7.44
N VAL A 205 3.69 -20.22 7.83
CA VAL A 205 2.99 -21.08 6.87
C VAL A 205 1.67 -20.40 6.51
N VAL A 206 1.41 -20.18 5.22
CA VAL A 206 0.16 -19.59 4.75
C VAL A 206 -0.71 -20.69 4.17
N ALA A 207 -1.88 -20.92 4.75
CA ALA A 207 -2.78 -22.01 4.40
C ALA A 207 -4.24 -21.56 4.32
N ASP A 208 -5.04 -22.27 3.53
CA ASP A 208 -6.49 -22.13 3.56
C ASP A 208 -7.08 -23.03 4.66
N VAL A 209 -8.31 -22.76 5.08
CA VAL A 209 -8.96 -23.52 6.17
C VAL A 209 -9.05 -25.03 5.86
N ALA A 210 -9.14 -25.41 4.59
CA ALA A 210 -9.23 -26.81 4.17
C ALA A 210 -7.93 -27.60 4.39
N ASP A 211 -6.79 -26.93 4.34
CA ASP A 211 -5.45 -27.54 4.43
C ASP A 211 -4.76 -27.19 5.76
N LEU A 212 -5.57 -26.93 6.79
CA LEU A 212 -5.09 -26.39 8.07
C LEU A 212 -4.38 -27.44 8.92
N ASP A 213 -3.06 -27.26 9.09
CA ASP A 213 -2.25 -28.01 10.05
C ASP A 213 -1.67 -27.07 11.11
N LEU A 214 -2.29 -27.06 12.29
CA LEU A 214 -1.87 -26.25 13.44
C LEU A 214 -0.88 -26.97 14.37
N VAL A 215 -0.65 -28.27 14.16
CA VAL A 215 0.13 -29.11 15.08
C VAL A 215 1.58 -29.16 14.66
N ASN A 216 1.84 -29.26 13.36
CA ASN A 216 3.20 -29.45 12.84
C ASN A 216 3.93 -28.13 12.52
N HIS A 217 3.31 -26.98 12.80
CA HIS A 217 3.86 -25.66 12.49
C HIS A 217 3.79 -24.73 13.70
N SER A 218 4.91 -24.05 13.97
CA SER A 218 4.99 -23.05 15.06
C SER A 218 4.20 -21.78 14.76
N GLY A 219 3.93 -21.47 13.49
CA GLY A 219 3.16 -20.31 13.07
C GLY A 219 2.41 -20.53 11.76
N VAL A 220 1.10 -20.34 11.78
CA VAL A 220 0.22 -20.50 10.63
C VAL A 220 -0.66 -19.25 10.46
N ALA A 221 -0.66 -18.69 9.26
CA ALA A 221 -1.57 -17.65 8.82
C ALA A 221 -2.67 -18.28 7.95
N VAL A 222 -3.89 -18.32 8.48
CA VAL A 222 -5.04 -18.97 7.84
C VAL A 222 -5.84 -17.94 7.05
N ARG A 223 -5.98 -18.13 5.73
CA ARG A 223 -6.73 -17.21 4.86
C ARG A 223 -8.24 -17.31 5.09
N GLU A 224 -8.92 -16.20 4.86
CA GLU A 224 -10.38 -16.09 4.86
C GLU A 224 -11.04 -16.66 6.14
N LEU A 225 -10.42 -16.45 7.32
CA LEU A 225 -10.89 -17.02 8.57
C LEU A 225 -12.30 -16.51 8.92
N VAL A 226 -13.24 -17.44 9.09
CA VAL A 226 -14.62 -17.16 9.51
C VAL A 226 -14.66 -16.94 11.02
N LEU A 227 -15.23 -15.81 11.44
CA LEU A 227 -15.47 -15.40 12.81
C LEU A 227 -16.98 -15.20 13.03
N ALA A 228 -17.42 -15.07 14.28
CA ALA A 228 -18.82 -14.78 14.59
C ALA A 228 -19.25 -13.39 14.10
N SER A 229 -18.34 -12.42 14.06
CA SER A 229 -18.60 -11.05 13.59
C SER A 229 -18.33 -10.81 12.10
N GLY A 230 -18.00 -11.85 11.34
CA GLY A 230 -17.73 -11.78 9.91
C GLY A 230 -16.50 -12.57 9.51
N ARG A 231 -15.84 -12.19 8.41
CA ARG A 231 -14.66 -12.88 7.89
C ARG A 231 -13.47 -11.95 7.95
N ALA A 232 -12.39 -12.38 8.60
CA ALA A 232 -11.09 -11.72 8.54
C ALA A 232 -10.30 -12.22 7.33
N ASP A 233 -9.43 -11.40 6.74
CA ASP A 233 -8.60 -11.83 5.62
C ASP A 233 -7.60 -12.90 6.05
N TYR A 234 -7.00 -12.77 7.24
CA TYR A 234 -6.17 -13.80 7.84
C TYR A 234 -6.39 -13.92 9.35
N GLY A 235 -6.35 -15.16 9.86
CA GLY A 235 -6.16 -15.46 11.28
C GLY A 235 -4.75 -15.96 11.56
N LEU A 236 -4.13 -15.48 12.63
CA LEU A 236 -2.77 -15.85 13.00
C LEU A 236 -2.78 -16.84 14.18
N TYR A 237 -2.22 -18.02 13.95
CA TYR A 237 -2.02 -19.06 14.96
C TYR A 237 -0.54 -19.23 15.26
N VAL A 238 -0.20 -19.27 16.55
CA VAL A 238 1.15 -19.58 17.03
C VAL A 238 1.05 -20.74 18.01
N ASP A 239 1.78 -21.81 17.75
CA ASP A 239 1.72 -23.07 18.51
C ASP A 239 0.26 -23.54 18.74
N GLY A 240 -0.53 -23.54 17.67
CA GLY A 240 -1.96 -23.90 17.68
C GLY A 240 -2.91 -22.91 18.37
N THR A 241 -2.40 -21.80 18.91
CA THR A 241 -3.20 -20.79 19.63
C THR A 241 -3.49 -19.60 18.73
N LEU A 242 -4.76 -19.16 18.65
CA LEU A 242 -5.17 -17.97 17.88
C LEU A 242 -4.71 -16.70 18.61
N VAL A 243 -3.84 -15.91 17.98
CA VAL A 243 -3.18 -14.74 18.60
C VAL A 243 -3.58 -13.40 17.99
N GLY A 244 -4.11 -13.40 16.77
CA GLY A 244 -4.37 -12.16 16.05
C GLY A 244 -5.03 -12.33 14.70
N VAL A 245 -5.29 -11.20 14.04
CA VAL A 245 -5.90 -11.12 12.71
C VAL A 245 -5.14 -10.13 11.82
N ILE A 246 -5.26 -10.33 10.51
CA ILE A 246 -4.78 -9.39 9.49
C ILE A 246 -5.96 -9.00 8.61
N GLU A 247 -6.13 -7.70 8.40
CA GLU A 247 -7.02 -7.12 7.38
C GLU A 247 -6.18 -6.68 6.17
N ALA A 248 -6.50 -7.23 5.01
CA ALA A 248 -5.89 -6.88 3.74
C ALA A 248 -6.74 -5.83 3.03
N LYS A 249 -6.12 -4.76 2.52
CA LYS A 249 -6.82 -3.71 1.76
C LYS A 249 -6.03 -3.36 0.52
N ARG A 250 -6.72 -3.10 -0.59
CA ARG A 250 -6.05 -2.56 -1.79
C ARG A 250 -5.20 -1.34 -1.46
N GLU A 251 -4.13 -1.13 -2.22
CA GLU A 251 -3.28 0.03 -2.03
C GLU A 251 -4.06 1.34 -2.28
N GLY A 252 -3.83 2.35 -1.43
CA GLY A 252 -4.50 3.65 -1.52
C GLY A 252 -5.80 3.80 -0.73
N THR A 253 -6.26 2.78 -0.01
CA THR A 253 -7.33 2.90 0.98
C THR A 253 -6.78 3.45 2.30
N SER A 254 -7.47 4.40 2.94
CA SER A 254 -7.05 4.88 4.27
C SER A 254 -7.18 3.78 5.32
N LEU A 255 -6.08 3.48 6.01
CA LEU A 255 -6.03 2.45 7.06
C LEU A 255 -6.60 2.94 8.40
N SER A 256 -6.80 4.24 8.58
CA SER A 256 -7.33 4.82 9.84
C SER A 256 -8.77 4.38 10.16
N THR A 257 -9.58 4.13 9.13
CA THR A 257 -10.97 3.67 9.29
C THR A 257 -11.04 2.16 9.58
N VAL A 258 -9.94 1.43 9.34
CA VAL A 258 -9.87 -0.04 9.43
C VAL A 258 -9.68 -0.52 10.86
N GLU A 259 -9.15 0.31 11.76
CA GLU A 259 -9.00 -0.02 13.19
C GLU A 259 -10.35 -0.49 13.78
N VAL A 260 -11.46 0.13 13.39
CA VAL A 260 -12.82 -0.26 13.81
C VAL A 260 -13.20 -1.68 13.33
N GLN A 261 -12.75 -2.09 12.14
CA GLN A 261 -13.03 -3.42 11.57
C GLN A 261 -12.16 -4.49 12.23
N SER A 262 -10.86 -4.23 12.39
CA SER A 262 -9.93 -5.11 13.11
C SER A 262 -10.38 -5.35 14.56
N ASP A 263 -10.89 -4.31 15.23
CA ASP A 263 -11.43 -4.37 16.58
C ASP A 263 -12.68 -5.26 16.68
N ARG A 264 -13.58 -5.14 15.69
CA ARG A 264 -14.79 -5.97 15.59
C ARG A 264 -14.47 -7.45 15.39
N TYR A 265 -13.44 -7.77 14.61
CA TYR A 265 -13.02 -9.16 14.39
C TYR A 265 -12.26 -9.74 15.57
N ALA A 266 -11.41 -8.96 16.21
CA ALA A 266 -10.71 -9.38 17.41
C ALA A 266 -11.64 -9.72 18.59
N THR A 267 -12.86 -9.14 18.62
CA THR A 267 -13.87 -9.36 19.66
C THR A 267 -14.88 -10.46 19.29
N GLY A 268 -15.25 -10.58 18.01
CA GLY A 268 -16.32 -11.47 17.56
C GLY A 268 -15.88 -12.87 17.19
N LEU A 269 -15.20 -13.57 18.10
CA LEU A 269 -14.76 -14.94 17.91
C LEU A 269 -15.90 -15.97 18.11
N THR A 270 -15.87 -17.10 17.39
CA THR A 270 -16.75 -18.24 17.67
C THR A 270 -16.44 -18.85 19.05
N ALA A 271 -17.33 -19.71 19.57
CA ALA A 271 -17.10 -20.36 20.87
C ALA A 271 -15.82 -21.21 20.89
N GLU A 272 -15.58 -21.98 19.83
CA GLU A 272 -14.37 -22.79 19.68
C GLU A 272 -13.11 -21.93 19.57
N GLN A 273 -13.13 -20.88 18.74
CA GLN A 273 -11.99 -19.96 18.62
C GLN A 273 -11.68 -19.25 19.94
N ARG A 274 -12.68 -18.93 20.77
CA ARG A 274 -12.45 -18.37 22.12
C ARG A 274 -11.72 -19.34 23.04
N MET A 275 -11.98 -20.64 22.92
CA MET A 275 -11.28 -21.66 23.72
C MET A 275 -9.81 -21.77 23.33
N ASN A 276 -9.49 -21.56 22.04
CA ASN A 276 -8.15 -21.64 21.49
C ASN A 276 -7.47 -20.27 21.32
N ALA A 277 -8.08 -19.19 21.80
CA ALA A 277 -7.52 -17.84 21.71
C ALA A 277 -6.54 -17.59 22.85
N TRP A 278 -5.42 -16.94 22.54
CA TRP A 278 -4.46 -16.53 23.56
C TRP A 278 -5.09 -15.55 24.57
N ARG A 279 -5.82 -14.56 24.06
CA ARG A 279 -6.62 -13.61 24.84
C ARG A 279 -7.87 -13.23 24.04
N THR A 280 -8.94 -12.90 24.75
CA THR A 280 -10.16 -12.33 24.17
C THR A 280 -10.38 -10.94 24.77
N PRO A 281 -10.42 -9.86 23.98
CA PRO A 281 -10.26 -9.80 22.52
C PRO A 281 -8.83 -10.20 22.05
N LEU A 282 -8.69 -10.59 20.78
CA LEU A 282 -7.37 -10.88 20.21
C LEU A 282 -6.46 -9.64 20.28
N PRO A 283 -5.23 -9.78 20.80
CA PRO A 283 -4.38 -8.64 21.09
C PRO A 283 -3.62 -8.11 19.87
N LEU A 284 -3.30 -8.98 18.90
CA LEU A 284 -2.46 -8.62 17.76
C LEU A 284 -3.32 -8.34 16.54
N ARG A 285 -3.22 -7.11 16.01
CA ARG A 285 -4.00 -6.67 14.85
C ARG A 285 -3.06 -6.06 13.83
N TYR A 286 -3.19 -6.49 12.59
CA TYR A 286 -2.46 -5.92 11.47
C TYR A 286 -3.42 -5.43 10.39
N GLU A 287 -3.07 -4.30 9.79
CA GLU A 287 -3.70 -3.81 8.57
C GLU A 287 -2.62 -3.69 7.50
N SER A 288 -2.81 -4.29 6.33
CA SER A 288 -1.80 -4.28 5.27
C SER A 288 -2.36 -3.97 3.90
N THR A 289 -1.59 -3.22 3.13
CA THR A 289 -1.84 -2.98 1.69
C THR A 289 -0.98 -3.80 0.76
N GLY A 290 -0.17 -4.71 1.30
CA GLY A 290 0.92 -5.40 0.58
C GLY A 290 2.14 -4.51 0.32
N VAL A 291 2.04 -3.20 0.61
CA VAL A 291 3.16 -2.25 0.52
C VAL A 291 3.46 -1.60 1.86
N GLU A 292 2.43 -1.28 2.64
CA GLU A 292 2.55 -0.80 4.00
C GLU A 292 1.78 -1.72 4.94
N THR A 293 2.37 -1.99 6.10
CA THR A 293 1.75 -2.77 7.17
C THR A 293 1.75 -1.96 8.46
N TRP A 294 0.57 -1.85 9.04
CA TRP A 294 0.35 -1.25 10.35
C TRP A 294 0.08 -2.37 11.36
N PHE A 295 0.48 -2.12 12.59
CA PHE A 295 0.38 -3.08 13.69
C PHE A 295 -0.10 -2.38 14.95
N THR A 296 -1.10 -2.99 15.59
CA THR A 296 -1.59 -2.60 16.91
C THR A 296 -1.46 -3.80 17.85
N ASN A 297 -0.88 -3.56 19.03
CA ASN A 297 -0.87 -4.52 20.13
C ASN A 297 -1.76 -3.98 21.26
N ALA A 298 -2.92 -4.62 21.45
CA ALA A 298 -3.90 -4.21 22.45
C ALA A 298 -3.47 -4.51 23.90
N LEU A 299 -2.31 -5.16 24.11
CA LEU A 299 -1.72 -5.36 25.44
C LEU A 299 -0.86 -4.17 25.91
N GLU A 300 -0.64 -3.17 25.07
CA GLU A 300 0.03 -1.94 25.47
C GLU A 300 -0.93 -1.03 26.27
N ASP A 301 -0.43 -0.27 27.25
CA ASP A 301 -1.27 0.65 28.05
C ASP A 301 -2.02 1.69 27.20
N GLN A 302 -1.43 2.05 26.06
CA GLN A 302 -2.02 2.94 25.07
C GLN A 302 -1.85 2.30 23.70
N PRO A 303 -2.74 1.37 23.30
CA PRO A 303 -2.71 0.74 22.00
C PRO A 303 -2.81 1.82 20.92
N ARG A 304 -1.85 1.82 19.99
CA ARG A 304 -1.86 2.71 18.83
C ARG A 304 -1.30 1.98 17.64
N ALA A 305 -1.98 2.12 16.50
CA ALA A 305 -1.49 1.65 15.23
C ALA A 305 -0.14 2.32 14.91
N ARG A 306 0.83 1.50 14.51
CA ARG A 306 2.14 1.95 14.06
C ARG A 306 2.56 1.21 12.81
N GLN A 307 3.23 1.91 11.91
CA GLN A 307 3.80 1.27 10.74
C GLN A 307 4.96 0.35 11.16
N VAL A 308 4.96 -0.87 10.63
CA VAL A 308 6.04 -1.85 10.77
C VAL A 308 6.58 -2.19 9.38
N PHE A 309 7.86 -2.54 9.30
CA PHE A 309 8.51 -2.86 8.04
C PHE A 309 8.13 -4.25 7.49
N GLY A 310 7.49 -5.09 8.31
CA GLY A 310 7.04 -6.43 7.95
C GLY A 310 6.25 -7.08 9.08
N PHE A 311 5.68 -8.24 8.81
CA PHE A 311 5.03 -9.04 9.84
C PHE A 311 6.06 -9.58 10.84
N HIS A 312 5.71 -9.59 12.12
CA HIS A 312 6.57 -10.20 13.13
C HIS A 312 6.61 -11.71 12.91
N ARG A 313 7.78 -12.34 13.15
CA ARG A 313 7.93 -13.79 13.02
C ARG A 313 7.11 -14.54 14.07
N PRO A 314 6.64 -15.77 13.80
CA PRO A 314 5.95 -16.60 14.79
C PRO A 314 6.70 -16.72 16.11
N GLU A 315 8.02 -16.92 16.06
CA GLU A 315 8.85 -17.08 17.26
C GLU A 315 8.93 -15.77 18.08
N THR A 316 8.84 -14.62 17.41
CA THR A 316 8.78 -13.32 18.09
C THR A 316 7.48 -13.19 18.86
N VAL A 317 6.36 -13.58 18.22
CA VAL A 317 5.04 -13.57 18.87
C VAL A 317 4.99 -14.57 20.02
N ALA A 318 5.49 -15.79 19.85
CA ALA A 318 5.60 -16.78 20.92
C ALA A 318 6.39 -16.24 22.12
N SER A 319 7.49 -15.51 21.87
CA SER A 319 8.27 -14.88 22.94
C SER A 319 7.47 -13.83 23.72
N TRP A 320 6.61 -13.05 23.04
CA TRP A 320 5.72 -12.09 23.68
C TRP A 320 4.64 -12.78 24.51
N MET A 321 4.11 -13.91 24.03
CA MET A 321 3.14 -14.71 24.77
C MET A 321 3.71 -15.18 26.11
N VAL A 322 4.93 -15.74 26.09
CA VAL A 322 5.63 -16.19 27.30
C VAL A 322 5.92 -15.02 28.25
N GLN A 323 6.42 -13.90 27.73
CA GLN A 323 6.71 -12.72 28.53
C GLN A 323 5.44 -12.16 29.21
N SER A 324 4.35 -12.07 28.46
CA SER A 324 3.07 -11.58 28.96
C SER A 324 2.46 -12.47 30.05
N GLN A 325 2.67 -13.78 29.97
CA GLN A 325 2.24 -14.72 31.01
C GLN A 325 3.13 -14.62 32.27
N ALA A 326 4.44 -14.42 32.08
CA ALA A 326 5.39 -14.32 33.18
C ALA A 326 5.23 -13.02 33.99
N ASP A 327 4.86 -11.92 33.33
CA ASP A 327 4.59 -10.64 33.99
C ASP A 327 3.29 -10.00 33.46
N PRO A 328 2.13 -10.38 34.02
CA PRO A 328 0.84 -9.83 33.61
C PRO A 328 0.69 -8.33 33.88
N GLY A 329 1.46 -7.77 34.81
CA GLY A 329 1.47 -6.33 35.14
C GLY A 329 2.24 -5.49 34.12
N ALA A 330 3.13 -6.12 33.35
CA ALA A 330 3.88 -5.51 32.27
C ALA A 330 3.91 -6.42 31.03
N PRO A 331 2.76 -6.64 30.37
CA PRO A 331 2.60 -7.72 29.39
C PRO A 331 3.33 -7.49 28.06
N THR A 332 3.97 -6.33 27.89
CA THR A 332 4.77 -5.98 26.71
C THR A 332 6.10 -5.37 27.13
N TYR A 333 7.12 -5.48 26.27
CA TYR A 333 8.43 -4.85 26.53
C TYR A 333 8.30 -3.34 26.82
N ARG A 334 7.40 -2.65 26.12
CA ARG A 334 7.17 -1.21 26.32
C ARG A 334 6.53 -0.94 27.69
N ALA A 335 5.58 -1.75 28.13
CA ALA A 335 5.01 -1.66 29.48
C ALA A 335 6.07 -1.91 30.55
N ALA A 336 6.89 -2.97 30.38
CA ALA A 336 7.97 -3.31 31.30
C ALA A 336 9.03 -2.21 31.39
N TYR A 337 9.39 -1.60 30.25
CA TYR A 337 10.33 -0.49 30.21
C TYR A 337 9.81 0.75 30.95
N ARG A 338 8.51 1.07 30.82
CA ARG A 338 7.88 2.19 31.54
C ARG A 338 7.74 1.91 33.04
N ALA A 339 7.45 0.66 33.42
CA ALA A 339 7.21 0.27 34.80
C ALA A 339 8.49 0.22 35.67
N GLY A 340 9.69 0.08 35.07
CA GLY A 340 10.90 -0.19 35.87
C GLY A 340 12.27 0.08 35.23
N GLY A 341 12.41 1.15 34.45
CA GLY A 341 13.65 1.70 33.84
C GLY A 341 14.98 0.93 34.02
N GLU A 342 15.64 0.59 32.91
CA GLU A 342 16.94 -0.12 32.72
C GLU A 342 17.20 -1.45 33.49
N ARG A 343 16.75 -1.61 34.74
CA ARG A 343 16.95 -2.82 35.56
C ARG A 343 16.15 -4.02 35.06
N ALA A 344 15.02 -3.81 34.38
CA ALA A 344 14.25 -4.89 33.76
C ALA A 344 14.93 -5.48 32.50
N VAL A 345 15.77 -4.70 31.81
CA VAL A 345 16.37 -5.07 30.51
C VAL A 345 17.49 -6.11 30.67
N GLN A 346 18.24 -6.07 31.78
CA GLN A 346 19.32 -7.04 32.06
C GLN A 346 18.80 -8.43 32.44
N ALA A 347 17.62 -8.55 33.07
CA ALA A 347 17.03 -9.83 33.45
C ALA A 347 16.56 -10.66 32.22
N VAL A 348 16.23 -10.00 31.11
CA VAL A 348 15.79 -10.64 29.86
C VAL A 348 16.99 -11.19 29.06
N SER A 349 18.14 -10.50 29.09
CA SER A 349 19.35 -10.96 28.38
C SER A 349 20.03 -12.14 29.09
N LEU A 350 20.07 -12.13 30.43
CA LEU A 350 20.75 -13.16 31.23
C LEU A 350 20.04 -14.54 31.24
N ARG A 351 18.77 -14.62 30.82
CA ARG A 351 18.04 -15.90 30.72
C ARG A 351 18.27 -16.64 29.40
N ARG A 352 18.79 -15.98 28.35
CA ARG A 352 19.20 -16.64 27.10
C ARG A 352 20.43 -17.54 27.32
N ASP A 353 21.40 -17.10 28.12
CA ASP A 353 22.65 -17.84 28.34
C ASP A 353 22.48 -19.08 29.22
N ARG A 354 21.52 -19.09 30.16
CA ARG A 354 21.28 -20.27 31.02
C ARG A 354 20.65 -21.46 30.30
N ARG A 355 19.94 -21.25 29.18
CA ARG A 355 19.41 -22.37 28.36
C ARG A 355 20.46 -22.94 27.39
N ALA A 356 21.44 -22.14 26.97
CA ALA A 356 22.56 -22.64 26.16
C ALA A 356 23.53 -23.50 26.99
N GLY A 357 23.78 -23.14 28.25
CA GLY A 357 24.74 -23.84 29.12
C GLY A 357 24.27 -25.16 29.76
N GLN A 358 23.01 -25.56 29.62
CA GLN A 358 22.49 -26.82 30.18
C GLN A 358 22.47 -27.99 29.18
N GLY A 359 22.86 -27.76 27.91
CA GLY A 359 22.90 -28.77 26.85
C GLY A 359 24.21 -29.55 26.73
N GLU A 360 25.31 -29.11 27.35
CA GLU A 360 26.64 -29.71 27.12
C GLU A 360 27.17 -30.62 28.25
N SER A 361 26.42 -30.83 29.34
CA SER A 361 26.95 -31.53 30.53
C SER A 361 26.40 -32.93 30.77
N ARG A 362 25.99 -33.67 29.73
CA ARG A 362 25.62 -35.09 29.87
C ARG A 362 26.04 -35.90 28.64
N HIS A 363 27.33 -36.21 28.50
CA HIS A 363 27.81 -37.45 27.89
C HIS A 363 29.34 -37.55 28.05
N HIS A 364 29.81 -38.12 29.16
CA HIS A 364 31.06 -38.90 29.23
C HIS A 364 31.25 -39.49 30.64
N VAL A 365 30.68 -40.68 30.89
CA VAL A 365 31.21 -41.68 31.84
C VAL A 365 30.72 -43.07 31.38
N ALA A 366 31.70 -43.97 31.12
CA ALA A 366 31.65 -45.44 31.00
C ALA A 366 30.77 -46.04 29.88
N ALA A 367 31.23 -47.04 29.10
CA ALA A 367 32.23 -48.09 29.35
C ALA A 367 33.19 -48.27 28.18
#